data_AF-A0A9X7INS7-F1
#
_entry.id   AF-A0A9X7INS7-F1
#
_cell.length_a   1.000
_cell.length_b   1.000
_cell.length_c   1.000
_cell.angle_alpha   90.00
_cell.angle_beta   90.00
_cell.angle_gamma   90.00
#
_symmetry.space_group_name_H-M   'P 1'
#
loop_
_entity.id
_entity.type
_entity.pdbx_description
1 polymer ?
#
loop_
_entity_poly.entity_id
_entity_poly.type
_entity_poly.pdbx_seq_one_letter_code
_entity_poly.pdbx_strand_id
1 'polypeptide(L)' 'MTAETFVTHAPGDVRIIADRHGDPDARAVVFLHGGGQTRRSWGRAAA' A
#
# COMPACT_ATOMS: atom_id res chain seq x y z
N MET A 1 -12.43 1.86 -8.94
CA MET A 1 -11.27 1.28 -9.64
C MET A 1 -10.71 0.17 -8.78
N THR A 2 -10.30 -0.96 -9.35
CA THR A 2 -9.70 -2.06 -8.59
C THR A 2 -8.29 -1.67 -8.16
N ALA A 3 -7.94 -1.95 -6.91
CA ALA A 3 -6.59 -1.72 -6.40
C ALA A 3 -5.57 -2.56 -7.17
N GLU A 4 -4.42 -1.97 -7.50
CA GLU A 4 -3.30 -2.70 -8.10
C GLU A 4 -2.34 -3.14 -6.99
N THR A 5 -2.14 -4.45 -6.83
CA THR A 5 -1.12 -4.97 -5.92
C THR A 5 0.26 -4.91 -6.58
N PHE A 6 1.24 -4.36 -5.88
CA PHE A 6 2.64 -4.30 -6.32
C PHE A 6 3.60 -4.71 -5.21
N VAL A 7 4.84 -5.00 -5.58
CA VAL A 7 5.94 -5.32 -4.66
C VAL A 7 7.03 -4.25 -4.78
N THR A 8 7.51 -3.77 -3.65
CA THR A 8 8.72 -2.94 -3.55
C THR A 8 9.74 -3.59 -2.61
N HIS A 9 10.99 -3.12 -2.65
CA HIS A 9 12.08 -3.66 -1.85
C HIS A 9 12.55 -2.60 -0.84
N ALA A 10 12.66 -3.02 0.42
CA ALA A 10 13.36 -2.27 1.46
C ALA A 10 14.81 -2.77 1.59
N PRO A 11 15.69 -2.01 2.28
CA PRO A 11 17.05 -2.45 2.54
C PRO A 11 17.13 -3.87 3.13
N GLY A 12 18.14 -4.63 2.70
CA GLY A 12 18.27 -6.04 3.07
C GLY A 12 17.30 -6.97 2.33
N ASP A 13 16.88 -6.58 1.12
CA ASP A 13 16.00 -7.34 0.21
C ASP A 13 14.64 -7.75 0.80
N VAL A 14 14.19 -7.00 1.81
CA VAL A 14 12.86 -7.21 2.38
C VAL A 14 11.81 -6.79 1.36
N ARG A 15 11.02 -7.76 0.90
CA ARG A 15 9.90 -7.50 -0.02
C ARG A 15 8.69 -6.96 0.74
N ILE A 16 8.19 -5.82 0.30
CA ILE A 16 7.00 -5.16 0.82
C ILE A 16 5.89 -5.26 -0.23
N ILE A 17 4.76 -5.85 0.16
CA ILE A 17 3.57 -5.95 -0.68
C ILE A 17 2.62 -4.81 -0.33
N ALA A 18 2.23 -4.02 -1.34
CA ALA A 18 1.36 -2.87 -1.19
C ALA A 18 0.26 -2.87 -2.26
N ASP A 19 -0.80 -2.11 -2.01
CA ASP A 19 -1.87 -1.87 -2.98
C ASP A 19 -1.85 -0.38 -3.37
N ARG A 20 -2.02 -0.08 -4.65
CA ARG A 20 -2.19 1.28 -5.19
C ARG A 20 -3.64 1.50 -5.56
N HIS A 21 -4.17 2.64 -5.16
CA HIS A 21 -5.54 3.09 -5.38
C HIS A 21 -5.54 4.50 -5.95
N GLY A 22 -6.57 4.84 -6.73
CA GLY A 22 -6.76 6.19 -7.27
C GLY A 22 -5.96 6.50 -8.54
N ASP A 23 -5.87 7.79 -8.85
CA ASP A 23 -5.17 8.32 -10.02
C ASP A 23 -3.64 8.31 -9.80
N PRO A 24 -2.85 7.65 -10.67
CA PRO A 24 -1.39 7.61 -10.54
C PRO A 24 -0.71 8.99 -10.72
N ASP A 25 -1.36 9.96 -11.35
CA ASP A 25 -0.82 11.31 -11.57
C ASP A 25 -1.18 12.29 -10.45
N ALA A 26 -2.02 11.87 -9.49
CA ALA A 26 -2.36 12.65 -8.30
C ALA A 26 -1.28 12.56 -7.21
N ARG A 27 -1.29 13.50 -6.25
CA ARG A 27 -0.36 13.48 -5.11
C ARG A 27 -0.58 12.23 -4.26
N ALA A 28 0.50 11.47 -4.04
CA ALA A 28 0.46 10.25 -3.25
C ALA A 28 0.18 10.51 -1.75
N VAL A 29 -0.61 9.62 -1.15
CA VAL A 29 -0.77 9.44 0.30
C VAL A 29 -0.37 8.01 0.64
N VAL A 30 0.51 7.83 1.63
CA VAL A 30 1.02 6.51 2.02
C VAL A 30 0.41 6.11 3.35
N PHE A 31 -0.28 4.98 3.37
CA PHE A 31 -0.82 4.38 4.58
C PHE A 31 0.13 3.31 5.13
N LEU A 32 0.52 3.44 6.40
CA LEU A 32 1.36 2.48 7.12
C LEU A 32 0.55 1.85 8.25
N HIS A 33 0.68 0.55 8.46
CA HIS A 33 -0.03 -0.15 9.53
C HIS A 33 0.88 -0.35 10.77
N GLY A 34 0.27 -0.61 11.92
CA GLY A 34 0.99 -0.97 13.15
C GLY A 34 1.43 -2.44 13.17
N GLY A 35 2.15 -2.84 14.22
CA GLY A 35 2.58 -4.23 14.42
C GLY A 35 1.39 -5.21 14.43
N GLY A 36 1.56 -6.37 13.79
CA GLY A 36 0.52 -7.41 13.68
C GLY A 36 -0.62 -7.11 12.69
N GLN A 37 -0.66 -5.90 12.11
CA GLN A 37 -1.66 -5.53 11.10
C GLN A 37 -1.14 -5.76 9.67
N THR A 38 -2.01 -5.57 8.68
CA THR A 38 -1.63 -5.63 7.26
C THR A 38 -2.21 -4.43 6.51
N ARG A 39 -1.87 -4.28 5.23
CA ARG A 39 -2.49 -3.28 4.34
C ARG A 39 -4.03 -3.31 4.33
N ARG A 40 -4.65 -4.44 4.70
CA ARG A 40 -6.11 -4.60 4.75
C ARG A 40 -6.78 -3.77 5.86
N SER A 41 -6.04 -3.34 6.88
CA SER A 41 -6.56 -2.42 7.91
C SER A 41 -7.02 -1.08 7.34
N TRP A 42 -6.48 -0.68 6.19
CA TRP A 42 -6.82 0.58 5.52
C TRP A 42 -7.88 0.43 4.43
N GLY A 43 -8.45 -0.76 4.23
CA GLY A 43 -9.30 -1.05 3.06
C GLY A 43 -10.49 -0.12 2.86
N ARG A 44 -11.04 0.49 3.93
CA ARG A 44 -12.09 1.52 3.82
C ARG A 44 -11.54 2.92 3.53
N ALA A 45 -10.40 3.28 4.14
CA ALA A 45 -9.81 4.61 3.99
C ALA A 45 -9.10 4.80 2.65
N ALA A 46 -8.65 3.70 2.04
CA ALA A 46 -7.96 3.68 0.75
C ALA A 46 -8.91 3.47 -0.46
N ALA A 47 -10.21 3.20 -0.22
CA ALA A 47 -11.19 2.94 -1.27
C ALA A 47 -11.74 4.22 -1.91
#